data_AF-A0AAU1AD57-F1
#
_entry.id   AF-A0AAU1AD57-F1
#
_cell.length_a   1.000
_cell.length_b   1.000
_cell.length_c   1.000
_cell.angle_alpha   90.00
_cell.angle_beta   90.00
_cell.angle_gamma   90.00
#
_symmetry.space_group_name_H-M   'P 1'
#
loop_
_entity.id
_entity.type
_entity.pdbx_description
1 polymer ?
#
loop_
_entity_poly.entity_id
_entity_poly.type
_entity_poly.pdbx_seq_one_letter_code
_entity_poly.pdbx_strand_id
1 'polypeptide(L)' 'MCSESVWWRCHRRLIADVAVLGRGVPVSHLMPDGRLSPHRPAEGARRLPDGHLLWAG' A
#
# COMPACT_ATOMS: atom_id res chain seq x y z
N MET A 1 2.77 -0.69 8.67
CA MET A 1 1.38 -0.65 9.17
C MET A 1 0.51 -1.73 8.50
N CYS A 2 0.49 -2.96 9.05
CA CYS A 2 -0.60 -3.95 9.01
C CYS A 2 -0.35 -4.89 10.20
N SER A 3 -1.38 -5.24 10.96
CA SER A 3 -1.28 -6.14 12.13
C SER A 3 -1.79 -7.55 11.83
N GLU A 4 -2.30 -7.76 10.61
CA GLU A 4 -2.78 -9.05 10.14
C GLU A 4 -1.62 -9.81 9.49
N SER A 5 -1.53 -11.11 9.75
CA SER A 5 -0.48 -11.99 9.23
C SER A 5 -0.41 -12.00 7.69
N VAL A 6 -1.49 -11.60 7.01
CA VAL A 6 -1.60 -11.53 5.54
C VAL A 6 -1.67 -10.08 5.07
N TRP A 7 -0.54 -9.37 5.15
CA TRP A 7 -0.48 -7.93 4.85
C TRP A 7 -0.85 -7.55 3.40
N TRP A 8 -0.82 -8.49 2.44
CA TRP A 8 -1.26 -8.23 1.06
C TRP A 8 -2.77 -8.36 0.84
N ARG A 9 -3.51 -8.86 1.84
CA ARG A 9 -4.98 -8.95 1.87
C ARG A 9 -5.64 -8.04 2.90
N CYS A 10 -4.86 -7.36 3.75
CA CYS A 10 -5.40 -6.39 4.71
C CYS A 10 -5.96 -5.18 3.95
N HIS A 11 -7.12 -4.69 4.37
CA HIS A 11 -7.72 -3.43 3.92
C HIS A 11 -6.77 -2.21 4.00
N ARG A 12 -5.81 -2.25 4.93
CA ARG A 12 -4.75 -1.24 5.12
C ARG A 12 -3.74 -1.20 3.96
N ARG A 13 -3.72 -2.19 3.07
CA ARG A 13 -2.99 -2.11 1.80
C ARG A 13 -3.49 -0.93 0.95
N LEU A 14 -4.79 -0.70 0.91
CA LEU A 14 -5.39 0.40 0.14
C LEU A 14 -4.97 1.79 0.67
N ILE A 15 -4.84 1.92 2.00
CA ILE A 15 -4.31 3.15 2.62
C ILE A 15 -2.84 3.37 2.22
N ALA A 16 -2.04 2.31 2.21
CA ALA A 16 -0.63 2.38 1.82
C ALA A 16 -0.46 2.71 0.32
N ASP A 17 -1.30 2.14 -0.54
CA ASP A 17 -1.37 2.49 -1.97
C ASP A 17 -1.65 4.00 -2.12
N VAL A 18 -2.63 4.54 -1.37
CA VAL A 18 -2.97 5.97 -1.37
C VAL A 18 -1.82 6.84 -0.89
N ALA A 19 -1.13 6.45 0.19
CA ALA A 19 -0.02 7.20 0.72
C ALA A 19 1.14 7.28 -0.28
N VAL A 20 1.52 6.15 -0.88
CA VAL A 20 2.64 6.07 -1.83
C VAL A 20 2.27 6.70 -3.17
N LEU A 21 1.18 6.26 -3.80
CA LEU A 21 0.80 6.71 -5.14
C LEU A 21 0.15 8.10 -5.13
N GLY A 22 -0.70 8.38 -4.15
CA GLY A 22 -1.46 9.64 -4.10
C GLY A 22 -0.66 10.80 -3.51
N ARG A 23 0.19 10.52 -2.52
CA ARG A 23 0.89 11.55 -1.73
C ARG A 23 2.42 11.48 -1.80
N GLY A 24 2.99 10.46 -2.45
CA GLY A 24 4.44 10.27 -2.51
C GLY A 24 5.09 9.95 -1.15
N VAL A 25 4.30 9.52 -0.16
CA VAL A 25 4.79 9.21 1.19
C VAL A 25 5.21 7.74 1.24
N PRO A 26 6.49 7.43 1.51
CA PRO A 26 6.93 6.04 1.65
C PRO A 26 6.24 5.35 2.83
N VAL A 27 5.83 4.09 2.63
CA VAL A 27 5.21 3.27 3.68
C VAL A 27 6.02 2.00 3.89
N SER A 28 6.16 1.58 5.14
CA SER A 28 6.72 0.27 5.52
C SER A 28 5.75 -0.54 6.36
N HIS A 29 5.71 -1.85 6.12
CA HIS A 29 4.97 -2.83 6.91
C HIS A 29 5.86 -3.36 8.03
N LEU A 30 5.32 -3.42 9.25
CA LEU A 30 5.98 -4.07 10.38
C LEU A 30 5.56 -5.55 10.32
N MET A 31 6.53 -6.42 10.15
CA MET A 31 6.34 -7.86 10.07
C MET A 31 6.32 -8.47 11.49
N PRO A 32 5.76 -9.68 11.68
CA PRO A 32 5.70 -10.31 13.00
C PRO A 32 7.07 -10.53 13.67
N ASP A 33 8.13 -10.65 12.88
CA ASP A 33 9.53 -10.77 13.32
C ASP A 33 10.19 -9.42 13.67
N GLY A 34 9.42 -8.33 13.65
CA GLY A 34 9.91 -6.97 13.90
C GLY A 34 10.57 -6.31 12.69
N ARG A 35 10.73 -7.02 11.57
CA ARG A 35 11.36 -6.47 10.37
C ARG A 35 10.43 -5.47 9.66
N LEU A 36 11.02 -4.45 9.05
CA LEU A 36 10.30 -3.54 8.18
C LEU A 36 10.40 -4.01 6.72
N SER A 37 9.26 -4.08 6.03
CA SER A 37 9.19 -4.38 4.60
C SER A 37 8.59 -3.18 3.85
N PRO A 38 9.23 -2.65 2.79
CA PRO A 38 8.69 -1.53 2.04
C PRO A 38 7.38 -1.91 1.36
N HIS A 39 6.40 -1.01 1.41
CA HIS A 39 5.15 -1.18 0.71
C HIS A 39 5.38 -1.13 -0.80
N ARG A 40 4.82 -2.13 -1.49
CA ARG A 40 4.70 -2.13 -2.94
C ARG A 40 3.23 -1.94 -3.28
N PRO A 41 2.88 -0.94 -4.11
CA PRO A 41 1.51 -0.75 -4.53
C PRO A 41 0.90 -2.02 -5.13
N ALA A 42 -0.42 -2.17 -5.03
CA ALA A 42 -1.09 -3.24 -5.76
C ALA A 42 -0.81 -3.18 -7.26
N GLU A 43 -0.70 -4.34 -7.91
CA GLU A 43 -0.32 -4.43 -9.32
C GLU A 43 -1.27 -3.63 -10.23
N GLY A 44 -2.57 -3.65 -9.94
CA GLY A 44 -3.57 -2.84 -10.61
C GLY A 44 -3.71 -1.40 -10.11
N ALA A 45 -3.00 -1.00 -9.05
CA ALA A 45 -3.08 0.33 -8.48
C ALA A 45 -2.25 1.33 -9.29
N ARG A 46 -2.90 2.37 -9.82
CA ARG A 46 -2.23 3.43 -10.58
C ARG A 46 -2.81 4.80 -10.28
N ARG A 47 -1.93 5.81 -10.31
CA ARG A 47 -2.32 7.23 -10.26
C ARG A 47 -2.69 7.71 -11.66
N LEU A 48 -3.87 8.30 -11.79
CA LEU A 48 -4.36 8.91 -13.01
C LEU A 48 -3.84 10.36 -13.14
N PRO A 49 -3.87 10.95 -14.36
CA PRO A 49 -3.40 12.32 -14.58
C PRO A 49 -4.14 13.39 -13.75
N ASP A 50 -5.42 13.16 -13.46
CA ASP A 50 -6.28 14.02 -12.63
C ASP A 50 -6.00 13.89 -11.12
N GLY A 51 -5.09 13.00 -10.72
CA GLY A 51 -4.71 12.76 -9.33
C GLY A 51 -5.57 11.72 -8.61
N HIS A 52 -6.60 11.17 -9.25
CA HIS A 52 -7.36 10.04 -8.70
C HIS A 52 -6.55 8.74 -8.79
N LEU A 53 -6.90 7.77 -7.93
CA LEU A 53 -6.32 6.43 -7.96
C LEU A 53 -7.34 5.43 -8.52
N LEU A 54 -6.86 4.55 -9.39
CA LEU A 54 -7.61 3.42 -9.95
C LEU A 54 -6.96 2.12 -9.49
N TRP A 55 -7.78 1.15 -9.11
CA TRP A 55 -7.37 -0.24 -8.91
C TRP A 55 -8.05 -1.10 -9.97
N ALA A 56 -7.32 -1.45 -11.04
CA ALA A 56 -7.80 -2.41 -12.03
C ALA A 56 -7.69 -3.83 -11.46
N GLY A 57 -8.78 -4.60 -11.58
CA GLY A 57 -8.85 -6.00 -11.15
C GLY A 57 -8.42 -6.98 -12.23
#